data_AF-A0A4R7LMC9-F1
#
_entry.id   AF-A0A4R7LMC9-F1
#
_cell.length_a   1.000
_cell.length_b   1.000
_cell.length_c   1.000
_cell.angle_alpha   90.00
_cell.angle_beta   90.00
_cell.angle_gamma   90.00
#
_symmetry.space_group_name_H-M   'P 1'
#
loop_
_entity.id
_entity.type
_entity.pdbx_description
1 polymer ?
#
loop_
_entity_poly.entity_id
_entity_poly.type
_entity_poly.pdbx_seq_one_letter_code
_entity_poly.pdbx_strand_id
1 'polypeptide(L)'
;MNRVLISLHVLLTTPIPVPWSLLIRGAVIVLAYTLARPIAPLIGIDAVNFAALAGLITTVFRNLESTLMKQEIDPSVDAMFVGSFVAITIGASAVLLYVPAALLPYVMSAGVATMGAIYSAVLLWDRPLLDRMGWTVEHWGVEGQANYVRWMILRCFGLAAATAYAAAYGTRPEWIVAHAALPIAFYALFYWTIIATHPYEDDA
;
A
#
# COMPACT_ATOMS: atom_id res chain seq x y z
N MET A 1 -30.02 -0.86 20.51
CA MET A 1 -29.57 -2.27 20.38
C MET A 1 -29.70 -2.83 18.96
N ASN A 2 -30.77 -2.53 18.19
CA ASN A 2 -30.94 -3.07 16.83
C ASN A 2 -29.82 -2.70 15.83
N ARG A 3 -29.23 -1.49 15.94
CA ARG A 3 -28.15 -1.07 15.03
C ARG A 3 -26.91 -1.94 15.13
N VAL A 4 -26.51 -2.36 16.33
CA VAL A 4 -25.31 -3.20 16.53
C VAL A 4 -25.52 -4.60 15.94
N LEU A 5 -26.70 -5.18 16.11
CA LEU A 5 -27.04 -6.50 15.55
C LEU A 5 -27.14 -6.46 14.02
N ILE A 6 -27.71 -5.38 13.46
CA ILE A 6 -27.78 -5.17 12.01
C ILE A 6 -26.38 -4.96 11.43
N SER A 7 -25.54 -4.13 12.05
CA SER A 7 -24.14 -3.95 11.64
C SER A 7 -23.35 -5.26 11.73
N LEU A 8 -23.56 -6.07 12.76
CA LEU A 8 -22.90 -7.38 12.89
C LEU A 8 -23.37 -8.38 11.82
N HIS A 9 -24.67 -8.37 11.50
CA HIS A 9 -25.23 -9.21 10.44
C HIS A 9 -24.66 -8.83 9.08
N VAL A 10 -24.72 -7.53 8.71
CA VAL A 10 -24.11 -7.01 7.48
C VAL A 10 -22.62 -7.34 7.43
N LEU A 11 -21.90 -7.18 8.54
CA LEU A 11 -20.47 -7.48 8.61
C LEU A 11 -20.13 -8.96 8.40
N LEU A 12 -21.03 -9.87 8.80
CA LEU A 12 -20.87 -11.32 8.62
C LEU A 12 -21.35 -11.82 7.25
N THR A 13 -22.28 -11.11 6.60
CA THR A 13 -22.91 -11.56 5.35
C THR A 13 -22.40 -10.82 4.11
N THR A 14 -21.77 -9.65 4.26
CA THR A 14 -21.30 -8.88 3.11
C THR A 14 -19.97 -9.42 2.59
N PRO A 15 -19.91 -9.86 1.31
CA PRO A 15 -18.66 -10.28 0.70
C PRO A 15 -17.72 -9.08 0.54
N ILE A 16 -16.43 -9.25 0.89
CA ILE A 16 -15.41 -8.21 0.67
C ILE A 16 -14.92 -8.32 -0.77
N PRO A 17 -15.11 -7.31 -1.62
CA PRO A 17 -14.50 -7.28 -2.94
C PRO A 17 -13.00 -7.11 -2.78
N VAL A 18 -12.22 -8.15 -3.05
CA VAL A 18 -10.76 -8.01 -3.04
C VAL A 18 -10.33 -7.33 -4.33
N PRO A 19 -9.61 -6.19 -4.27
CA PRO A 19 -9.20 -5.48 -5.46
C PRO A 19 -8.21 -6.36 -6.25
N TRP A 20 -8.50 -6.55 -7.54
CA TRP A 20 -7.71 -7.35 -8.49
C TRP A 20 -6.25 -6.92 -8.62
N SER A 21 -6.00 -5.64 -8.91
CA SER A 21 -5.58 -4.86 -7.77
C SER A 21 -4.28 -5.24 -7.03
N LEU A 22 -4.51 -5.45 -5.73
CA LEU A 22 -3.58 -5.95 -4.74
C LEU A 22 -3.29 -7.45 -4.93
N LEU A 23 -4.22 -8.23 -5.49
CA LEU A 23 -4.01 -9.65 -5.79
C LEU A 23 -2.90 -9.84 -6.83
N ILE A 24 -2.96 -9.09 -7.94
CA ILE A 24 -1.94 -9.12 -9.00
C ILE A 24 -0.58 -8.74 -8.41
N ARG A 25 -0.52 -7.67 -7.61
CA ARG A 25 0.72 -7.27 -6.92
C ARG A 25 1.27 -8.40 -6.06
N GLY A 26 0.44 -9.02 -5.23
CA GLY A 26 0.84 -10.13 -4.37
C GLY A 26 1.34 -11.34 -5.17
N ALA A 27 0.61 -11.72 -6.22
CA ALA A 27 1.00 -12.80 -7.12
C ALA A 27 2.35 -12.54 -7.80
N VAL A 28 2.56 -11.33 -8.32
CA VAL A 28 3.83 -10.94 -8.96
C VAL A 28 5.00 -11.04 -7.98
N ILE A 29 4.85 -10.60 -6.73
CA ILE A 29 5.89 -10.70 -5.71
C ILE A 29 6.27 -12.16 -5.43
N VAL A 30 5.28 -13.02 -5.21
CA VAL A 30 5.50 -14.45 -4.90
C VAL A 30 6.11 -15.19 -6.10
N LEU A 31 5.60 -14.94 -7.31
CA LEU A 31 6.14 -15.52 -8.54
C LEU A 31 7.58 -15.05 -8.80
N ALA A 32 7.85 -13.74 -8.67
CA ALA A 32 9.18 -13.18 -8.83
C ALA A 32 10.17 -13.80 -7.84
N TYR A 33 9.79 -13.96 -6.57
CA TYR A 33 10.64 -14.64 -5.58
C TYR A 33 10.94 -16.09 -5.97
N THR A 34 9.90 -16.84 -6.37
CA THR A 34 10.01 -18.26 -6.71
C THR A 34 10.90 -18.48 -7.94
N LEU A 35 10.75 -17.64 -8.96
CA LEU A 35 11.54 -17.69 -10.20
C LEU A 35 12.97 -17.17 -10.00
N ALA A 36 13.17 -16.16 -9.14
CA ALA A 36 14.48 -15.59 -8.89
C ALA A 36 15.37 -16.49 -8.03
N ARG A 37 14.79 -17.31 -7.14
CA ARG A 37 15.53 -18.17 -6.20
C ARG A 37 16.61 -19.07 -6.85
N PRO A 38 16.34 -19.80 -7.96
CA PRO A 38 17.37 -20.62 -8.60
C PRO A 38 18.45 -19.82 -9.34
N ILE A 39 18.15 -18.61 -9.80
CA ILE A 39 19.06 -17.78 -10.61
C ILE A 39 19.82 -16.72 -9.79
N ALA A 40 19.37 -16.43 -8.57
CA ALA A 40 19.97 -15.44 -7.67
C ALA A 40 21.50 -15.59 -7.49
N PRO A 41 22.05 -16.81 -7.33
CA PRO A 41 23.50 -16.99 -7.22
C PRO A 41 24.27 -16.63 -8.50
N LEU A 42 23.62 -16.70 -9.67
CA LEU A 42 24.23 -16.44 -10.98
C LEU A 42 24.29 -14.94 -11.30
N ILE A 43 23.28 -14.19 -10.84
CA ILE A 43 23.10 -12.76 -11.15
C ILE A 43 23.63 -11.84 -10.03
N GLY A 44 24.05 -12.40 -8.89
CA GLY A 44 24.60 -11.63 -7.77
C GLY A 44 23.58 -10.77 -7.02
N ILE A 45 22.29 -10.96 -7.29
CA ILE A 45 21.18 -10.24 -6.64
C ILE A 45 20.28 -11.29 -5.98
N ASP A 46 19.98 -11.08 -4.70
CA ASP A 46 19.15 -12.01 -3.92
C ASP A 46 17.70 -12.04 -4.43
N ALA A 47 17.05 -13.19 -4.32
CA ALA A 47 15.66 -13.36 -4.73
C ALA A 47 14.69 -12.45 -3.97
N VAL A 48 15.02 -12.09 -2.73
CA VAL A 48 14.22 -11.14 -1.94
C VAL A 48 14.24 -9.74 -2.56
N ASN A 49 15.41 -9.28 -3.03
CA ASN A 49 15.57 -8.00 -3.70
C ASN A 49 14.77 -7.95 -5.02
N PHE A 50 14.82 -9.03 -5.80
CA PHE A 50 14.02 -9.16 -7.03
C PHE A 50 12.52 -9.08 -6.77
N ALA A 51 12.04 -9.80 -5.76
CA ALA A 51 10.63 -9.82 -5.41
C ALA A 51 10.13 -8.46 -4.91
N ALA A 52 10.93 -7.77 -4.10
CA ALA A 52 10.64 -6.41 -3.65
C ALA A 52 10.58 -5.42 -4.82
N LEU A 53 11.53 -5.51 -5.76
CA LEU A 53 11.56 -4.68 -6.96
C LEU A 53 10.32 -4.93 -7.84
N ALA A 54 9.97 -6.18 -8.07
CA ALA A 54 8.77 -6.55 -8.83
C ALA A 54 7.49 -5.99 -8.17
N GLY A 55 7.42 -6.01 -6.84
CA GLY A 55 6.33 -5.38 -6.09
C GLY A 55 6.26 -3.87 -6.27
N LEU A 56 7.40 -3.17 -6.23
CA LEU A 56 7.49 -1.72 -6.45
C LEU A 56 7.06 -1.35 -7.88
N ILE A 57 7.64 -2.03 -8.88
CA ILE A 57 7.33 -1.84 -10.30
C ILE A 57 5.83 -2.02 -10.56
N THR A 58 5.24 -3.08 -10.00
CA THR A 58 3.80 -3.34 -10.14
C THR A 58 2.95 -2.22 -9.53
N THR A 59 3.34 -1.68 -8.38
CA THR A 59 2.65 -0.52 -7.79
C THR A 59 2.77 0.72 -8.67
N VAL A 60 3.95 0.95 -9.24
CA VAL A 60 4.25 2.12 -10.08
C VAL A 60 3.45 2.10 -11.36
N PHE A 61 3.50 1.01 -12.12
CA PHE A 61 2.77 0.90 -13.39
C PHE A 61 1.26 1.15 -13.22
N ARG A 62 0.69 0.66 -12.13
CA ARG A 62 -0.74 0.78 -11.87
C ARG A 62 -1.15 2.20 -11.49
N ASN A 63 -0.32 2.89 -10.71
CA ASN A 63 -0.58 4.29 -10.37
C ASN A 63 -0.32 5.21 -11.58
N LEU A 64 0.68 4.89 -12.40
CA LEU A 64 0.97 5.62 -13.64
C LEU A 64 -0.19 5.51 -14.62
N GLU A 65 -0.74 4.30 -14.83
CA GLU A 65 -1.92 4.07 -15.67
C GLU A 65 -3.10 4.92 -15.20
N SER A 66 -3.40 4.93 -13.90
CA SER A 66 -4.52 5.74 -13.38
C SER A 66 -4.32 7.25 -13.52
N THR A 67 -3.06 7.71 -13.54
CA THR A 67 -2.72 9.13 -13.67
C THR A 67 -2.79 9.56 -15.14
N LEU A 68 -2.16 8.79 -16.03
CA LEU A 68 -2.14 9.06 -17.47
C LEU A 68 -3.53 8.96 -18.13
N MET A 69 -4.41 8.10 -17.62
CA MET A 69 -5.76 7.93 -18.16
C MET A 69 -6.76 8.98 -17.65
N LYS A 70 -6.50 9.66 -16.53
CA LYS A 70 -7.35 10.73 -15.98
C LYS A 70 -6.88 12.09 -16.51
N GLN A 71 -7.17 12.34 -17.78
CA GLN A 71 -6.66 13.44 -18.59
C GLN A 71 -7.26 14.84 -18.28
N GLU A 72 -7.80 15.07 -17.07
CA GLU A 72 -8.47 16.34 -16.69
C GLU A 72 -7.66 17.24 -15.74
N ILE A 73 -6.42 16.87 -15.38
CA ILE A 73 -5.58 17.64 -14.45
C ILE A 73 -4.58 18.52 -15.21
N ASP A 74 -4.38 19.74 -14.73
CA ASP A 74 -3.49 20.78 -15.27
C ASP A 74 -2.12 20.20 -15.71
N PRO A 75 -1.73 20.37 -16.99
CA PRO A 75 -0.54 19.73 -17.57
C PRO A 75 0.79 20.14 -16.90
N SER A 76 0.82 21.26 -16.17
CA SER A 76 2.00 21.70 -15.43
C SER A 76 2.21 20.93 -14.11
N VAL A 77 1.12 20.56 -13.44
CA VAL A 77 1.14 19.77 -12.19
C VAL A 77 1.48 18.32 -12.49
N ASP A 78 1.00 17.80 -13.63
CA ASP A 78 1.19 16.42 -14.04
C ASP A 78 2.66 16.10 -14.37
N ALA A 79 3.37 16.99 -15.08
CA ALA A 79 4.78 16.79 -15.38
C ALA A 79 5.69 16.76 -14.13
N MET A 80 5.40 17.61 -13.13
CA MET A 80 6.17 17.66 -11.88
C MET A 80 5.85 16.47 -10.98
N PHE A 81 4.58 16.05 -10.93
CA PHE A 81 4.13 14.87 -10.19
C PHE A 81 4.72 13.58 -10.79
N VAL A 82 4.57 13.38 -12.10
CA VAL A 82 5.14 12.23 -12.82
C VAL A 82 6.66 12.22 -12.71
N GLY A 83 7.33 13.37 -12.86
CA GLY A 83 8.79 13.48 -12.71
C GLY A 83 9.27 13.10 -11.31
N SER A 84 8.59 13.58 -10.26
CA SER A 84 8.91 13.25 -8.86
C SER A 84 8.62 11.78 -8.55
N PHE A 85 7.51 11.25 -9.06
CA PHE A 85 7.11 9.85 -8.90
C PHE A 85 8.11 8.90 -9.55
N VAL A 86 8.55 9.21 -10.78
CA VAL A 86 9.59 8.46 -11.49
C VAL A 86 10.92 8.55 -10.75
N ALA A 87 11.32 9.74 -10.28
CA ALA A 87 12.57 9.91 -9.53
C ALA A 87 12.58 9.12 -8.22
N ILE A 88 11.48 9.15 -7.45
CA ILE A 88 11.31 8.36 -6.22
C ILE A 88 11.34 6.86 -6.54
N THR A 89 10.73 6.45 -7.65
CA THR A 89 10.74 5.06 -8.08
C THR A 89 12.13 4.57 -8.46
N ILE A 90 12.89 5.37 -9.21
CA ILE A 90 14.28 5.06 -9.57
C ILE A 90 15.15 4.99 -8.31
N GLY A 91 15.01 5.97 -7.41
CA GLY A 91 15.72 5.99 -6.13
C GLY A 91 15.39 4.76 -5.28
N ALA A 92 14.11 4.42 -5.14
CA ALA A 92 13.67 3.22 -4.42
C ALA A 92 14.17 1.94 -5.09
N SER A 93 14.15 1.86 -6.42
CA SER A 93 14.68 0.71 -7.16
C SER A 93 16.18 0.54 -6.95
N ALA A 94 16.95 1.63 -6.93
CA ALA A 94 18.39 1.60 -6.63
C ALA A 94 18.64 1.11 -5.19
N VAL A 95 17.88 1.63 -4.22
CA VAL A 95 17.96 1.15 -2.82
C VAL A 95 17.64 -0.35 -2.76
N LEU A 96 16.61 -0.82 -3.46
CA LEU A 96 16.25 -2.24 -3.47
C LEU A 96 17.31 -3.13 -4.12
N LEU A 97 18.10 -2.62 -5.06
CA LEU A 97 19.18 -3.37 -5.71
C LEU A 97 20.48 -3.41 -4.89
N TYR A 98 20.80 -2.34 -4.17
CA TYR A 98 22.08 -2.20 -3.47
C TYR A 98 22.01 -2.49 -1.96
N VAL A 99 20.81 -2.54 -1.36
CA VAL A 99 20.67 -2.92 0.05
C VAL A 99 20.91 -4.43 0.21
N PRO A 100 21.76 -4.84 1.16
CA PRO A 100 21.94 -6.25 1.47
C PRO A 100 20.61 -6.92 1.77
N ALA A 101 20.36 -8.10 1.21
CA ALA A 101 19.08 -8.81 1.34
C ALA A 101 18.63 -9.03 2.80
N ALA A 102 19.59 -9.14 3.73
CA ALA A 102 19.31 -9.25 5.16
C ALA A 102 18.71 -7.97 5.77
N LEU A 103 19.05 -6.80 5.23
CA LEU A 103 18.59 -5.49 5.70
C LEU A 103 17.35 -4.99 4.94
N LEU A 104 17.11 -5.53 3.74
CA LEU A 104 16.02 -5.10 2.86
C LEU A 104 14.65 -5.09 3.55
N PRO A 105 14.24 -6.13 4.30
CA PRO A 105 12.98 -6.12 5.04
C PRO A 105 12.83 -4.93 6.00
N TYR A 106 13.90 -4.58 6.71
CA TYR A 106 13.92 -3.47 7.66
C TYR A 106 13.89 -2.11 6.97
N VAL A 107 14.64 -1.96 5.87
CA VAL A 107 14.63 -0.73 5.05
C VAL A 107 13.24 -0.48 4.48
N MET A 108 12.58 -1.52 3.97
CA MET A 108 11.21 -1.40 3.47
C MET A 108 10.21 -1.05 4.57
N SER A 109 10.32 -1.69 5.74
CA SER A 109 9.50 -1.35 6.90
C SER A 109 9.70 0.12 7.30
N ALA A 110 10.95 0.59 7.37
CA ALA A 110 11.27 1.98 7.68
C ALA A 110 10.68 2.94 6.64
N GLY A 111 10.76 2.62 5.35
CA GLY A 111 10.15 3.42 4.29
C GLY A 111 8.64 3.56 4.45
N VAL A 112 7.94 2.47 4.76
CA VAL A 112 6.48 2.50 5.00
C VAL A 112 6.14 3.27 6.29
N ALA A 113 6.95 3.13 7.35
CA ALA A 113 6.79 3.91 8.58
C ALA A 113 6.97 5.41 8.35
N THR A 114 7.98 5.81 7.56
CA THR A 114 8.21 7.20 7.17
C THR A 114 7.00 7.76 6.42
N MET A 115 6.39 6.99 5.52
CA MET A 115 5.16 7.42 4.84
C MET A 115 4.00 7.63 5.84
N GLY A 116 3.85 6.74 6.82
CA GLY A 116 2.88 6.91 7.91
C GLY A 116 3.14 8.17 8.75
N ALA A 117 4.41 8.48 9.01
CA ALA A 117 4.81 9.69 9.72
C ALA A 117 4.51 10.96 8.89
N ILE A 118 4.75 10.94 7.58
CA ILE A 118 4.39 12.03 6.67
C ILE A 118 2.87 12.25 6.70
N TYR A 119 2.06 11.20 6.54
CA TYR A 119 0.60 11.34 6.62
C TYR A 119 0.12 11.87 7.98
N SER A 120 0.77 11.44 9.07
CA SER A 120 0.46 11.93 10.41
C SER A 120 0.82 13.41 10.57
N ALA A 121 1.99 13.80 10.09
CA ALA A 121 2.48 15.18 10.09
C ALA A 121 1.54 16.10 9.30
N VAL A 122 1.18 15.70 8.08
CA VAL A 122 0.27 16.47 7.22
C VAL A 122 -1.10 16.60 7.91
N LEU A 123 -1.64 15.53 8.51
CA LEU A 123 -2.91 15.58 9.24
C LEU A 123 -2.90 16.55 10.42
N LEU A 124 -1.76 16.68 11.11
CA LEU A 124 -1.61 17.54 12.28
C LEU A 124 -1.35 19.01 11.90
N TRP A 125 -0.66 19.27 10.79
CA TRP A 125 -0.15 20.61 10.46
C TRP A 125 -0.87 21.33 9.30
N ASP A 126 -1.33 20.63 8.26
CA ASP A 126 -1.90 21.28 7.08
C ASP A 126 -2.98 20.43 6.43
N ARG A 127 -4.23 20.57 6.91
CA ARG A 127 -5.40 19.89 6.35
C ARG A 127 -5.67 20.20 4.88
N PRO A 128 -5.51 21.43 4.38
CA PRO A 128 -5.60 21.69 2.95
C PRO A 128 -4.60 20.92 2.08
N LEU A 129 -3.42 20.57 2.61
CA LEU A 129 -2.43 19.76 1.89
C LEU A 129 -2.86 18.29 1.76
N LEU A 130 -3.71 17.80 2.66
CA LEU A 130 -4.34 16.47 2.58
C LEU A 130 -5.12 16.35 1.26
N ASP A 131 -5.98 17.34 0.95
CA ASP A 131 -6.81 17.34 -0.26
C ASP A 131 -5.96 17.34 -1.56
N ARG A 132 -4.81 18.03 -1.53
CA ARG A 132 -3.90 18.13 -2.70
C ARG A 132 -3.10 16.87 -2.99
N MET A 133 -3.05 15.90 -2.07
CA MET A 133 -2.37 14.62 -2.31
C MET A 133 -3.21 13.62 -3.13
N GLY A 134 -4.29 14.07 -3.78
CA GLY A 134 -5.09 13.27 -4.70
C GLY A 134 -6.06 12.32 -3.99
N TRP A 135 -6.66 12.78 -2.89
CA TRP A 135 -7.50 11.94 -2.04
C TRP A 135 -8.95 11.91 -2.52
N THR A 136 -9.27 10.83 -3.22
CA THR A 136 -10.57 10.61 -3.88
C THR A 136 -11.68 10.16 -2.92
N VAL A 137 -11.86 10.85 -1.79
CA VAL A 137 -13.01 10.71 -0.89
C VAL A 137 -13.74 12.06 -0.71
N GLU A 138 -13.57 12.98 -1.66
CA GLU A 138 -14.23 14.30 -1.67
C GLU A 138 -15.76 14.21 -1.57
N HIS A 139 -16.34 13.10 -2.05
CA HIS A 139 -17.77 12.82 -1.98
C HIS A 139 -18.22 12.30 -0.60
N TRP A 140 -17.30 11.89 0.27
CA TRP A 140 -17.62 11.47 1.63
C TRP A 140 -17.77 12.70 2.52
N GLY A 141 -18.65 12.60 3.51
CA GLY A 141 -18.78 13.65 4.53
C GLY A 141 -17.46 13.91 5.28
N VAL A 142 -17.38 15.04 5.98
CA VAL A 142 -16.18 15.46 6.74
C VAL A 142 -15.67 14.37 7.70
N GLU A 143 -16.59 13.60 8.31
CA GLU A 143 -16.24 12.48 9.20
C GLU A 143 -15.67 11.27 8.45
N GLY A 144 -16.21 10.94 7.27
CA GLY A 144 -15.72 9.86 6.42
C GLY A 144 -14.31 10.12 5.90
N GLN A 145 -14.04 11.36 5.46
CA GLN A 145 -12.71 11.81 5.05
C GLN A 145 -11.71 11.70 6.21
N ALA A 146 -12.05 12.19 7.41
CA ALA A 146 -11.18 12.10 8.57
C ALA A 146 -10.90 10.63 8.99
N ASN A 147 -11.90 9.76 8.88
CA ASN A 147 -11.75 8.34 9.18
C ASN A 147 -10.84 7.63 8.17
N TYR A 148 -10.98 7.92 6.88
CA TYR A 148 -10.11 7.41 5.83
C TYR A 148 -8.62 7.72 6.09
N VAL A 149 -8.31 8.96 6.47
CA VAL A 149 -6.94 9.39 6.76
C VAL A 149 -6.35 8.61 7.93
N ARG A 150 -7.11 8.47 9.02
CA ARG A 150 -6.71 7.68 10.20
C ARG A 150 -6.40 6.25 9.80
N TRP A 151 -7.19 5.67 8.88
CA TRP A 151 -6.93 4.35 8.34
C TRP A 151 -5.67 4.26 7.49
N MET A 152 -5.36 5.27 6.68
CA MET A 152 -4.10 5.29 5.94
C MET A 152 -2.89 5.36 6.88
N ILE A 153 -2.96 6.17 7.93
CA ILE A 153 -1.93 6.23 8.97
C ILE A 153 -1.79 4.86 9.66
N LEU A 154 -2.90 4.27 10.11
CA LEU A 154 -2.91 2.97 10.78
C LEU A 154 -2.39 1.86 9.86
N ARG A 155 -2.74 1.90 8.58
CA ARG A 155 -2.24 0.98 7.56
C ARG A 155 -0.73 1.11 7.38
N CYS A 156 -0.18 2.32 7.27
CA CYS A 156 1.25 2.52 7.14
C CYS A 156 2.01 1.98 8.36
N PHE A 157 1.61 2.39 9.58
CA PHE A 157 2.30 1.91 10.78
C PHE A 157 2.08 0.41 11.03
N GLY A 158 0.89 -0.11 10.75
CA GLY A 158 0.59 -1.52 10.88
C GLY A 158 1.36 -2.39 9.87
N LEU A 159 1.46 -1.96 8.61
CA LEU A 159 2.29 -2.61 7.59
C LEU A 159 3.77 -2.55 7.98
N ALA A 160 4.26 -1.42 8.45
CA ALA A 160 5.64 -1.29 8.92
C ALA A 160 5.90 -2.25 10.09
N ALA A 161 5.10 -2.21 11.15
CA ALA A 161 5.27 -3.09 12.30
C ALA A 161 5.21 -4.58 11.92
N ALA A 162 4.24 -4.99 11.10
CA ALA A 162 4.09 -6.37 10.68
C ALA A 162 5.24 -6.83 9.77
N THR A 163 5.72 -5.97 8.87
CA THR A 163 6.88 -6.30 8.01
C THR A 163 8.19 -6.34 8.80
N ALA A 164 8.39 -5.45 9.78
CA ALA A 164 9.51 -5.52 10.73
C ALA A 164 9.46 -6.77 11.60
N TYR A 165 8.27 -7.15 12.08
CA TYR A 165 8.10 -8.38 12.87
C TYR A 165 8.47 -9.61 12.03
N ALA A 166 7.95 -9.71 10.80
CA ALA A 166 8.31 -10.79 9.88
C ALA A 166 9.81 -10.78 9.53
N ALA A 167 10.46 -9.61 9.50
CA ALA A 167 11.90 -9.49 9.29
C ALA A 167 12.73 -10.00 10.47
N ALA A 168 12.26 -9.76 11.69
CA ALA A 168 12.97 -10.11 12.92
C ALA A 168 12.81 -11.58 13.31
N TYR A 169 11.63 -12.16 13.06
CA TYR A 169 11.27 -13.49 13.55
C TYR A 169 10.97 -14.51 12.46
N GLY A 170 10.76 -14.06 11.22
CA GLY A 170 10.43 -14.91 10.09
C GLY A 170 11.64 -15.27 9.23
N THR A 171 11.47 -16.33 8.46
CA THR A 171 12.35 -16.67 7.34
C THR A 171 12.08 -15.76 6.13
N ARG A 172 13.01 -15.71 5.18
CA ARG A 172 12.86 -14.91 3.95
C ARG A 172 11.57 -15.24 3.17
N PRO A 173 11.18 -16.52 2.96
CA PRO A 173 9.90 -16.85 2.33
C PRO A 173 8.69 -16.34 3.12
N GLU A 174 8.69 -16.46 4.44
CA GLU A 174 7.60 -15.96 5.28
C GLU A 174 7.47 -14.44 5.19
N TRP A 175 8.59 -13.73 5.15
CA TRP A 175 8.59 -12.28 4.90
C TRP A 175 8.02 -11.94 3.52
N ILE A 176 8.35 -12.70 2.48
CA ILE A 176 7.80 -12.49 1.13
C ILE A 176 6.29 -12.68 1.10
N VAL A 177 5.80 -13.74 1.74
CA VAL A 177 4.36 -13.99 1.88
C VAL A 177 3.70 -12.86 2.66
N ALA A 178 4.30 -12.41 3.76
CA ALA A 178 3.82 -11.26 4.52
C ALA A 178 3.80 -9.98 3.66
N HIS A 179 4.86 -9.70 2.90
CA HIS A 179 4.96 -8.53 2.03
C HIS A 179 3.90 -8.53 0.90
N ALA A 180 3.51 -9.71 0.42
CA ALA A 180 2.46 -9.89 -0.56
C ALA A 180 1.05 -9.78 0.06
N ALA A 181 0.83 -10.43 1.21
CA ALA A 181 -0.50 -10.61 1.81
C ALA A 181 -0.94 -9.45 2.72
N LEU A 182 -0.01 -8.82 3.45
CA LEU A 182 -0.35 -7.77 4.41
C LEU A 182 -1.14 -6.61 3.78
N PRO A 183 -0.79 -6.09 2.57
CA PRO A 183 -1.61 -5.05 1.94
C PRO A 183 -3.06 -5.46 1.67
N ILE A 184 -3.31 -6.74 1.41
CA ILE A 184 -4.66 -7.30 1.22
C ILE A 184 -5.38 -7.40 2.57
N ALA A 185 -4.70 -7.89 3.60
CA ALA A 185 -5.26 -7.97 4.95
C ALA A 185 -5.65 -6.59 5.49
N PHE A 186 -4.79 -5.58 5.32
CA PHE A 186 -5.11 -4.20 5.69
C PHE A 186 -6.21 -3.58 4.83
N TYR A 187 -6.32 -3.98 3.56
CA TYR A 187 -7.46 -3.57 2.73
C TYR A 187 -8.77 -4.16 3.26
N ALA A 188 -8.79 -5.45 3.62
CA ALA A 188 -9.98 -6.09 4.19
C ALA A 188 -10.39 -5.45 5.52
N LEU A 189 -9.43 -5.13 6.40
CA LEU A 189 -9.68 -4.41 7.65
C LEU A 189 -10.25 -2.99 7.40
N PHE A 190 -9.67 -2.27 6.44
CA PHE A 190 -10.15 -0.95 6.03
C PHE A 190 -11.57 -1.02 5.45
N TYR A 191 -11.83 -1.96 4.55
CA TYR A 191 -13.14 -2.13 3.92
C TYR A 191 -14.22 -2.49 4.96
N TRP A 192 -13.91 -3.43 5.87
CA TRP A 192 -14.81 -3.78 6.98
C TRP A 192 -15.14 -2.62 7.89
N THR A 193 -14.17 -1.75 8.16
CA THR A 193 -14.38 -0.61 9.08
C THR A 193 -15.11 0.54 8.41
N ILE A 194 -15.02 0.67 7.08
CA ILE A 194 -15.89 1.58 6.32
C ILE A 194 -17.32 1.06 6.30
N ILE A 195 -17.58 -0.20 5.95
CA ILE A 195 -18.94 -0.77 6.02
C ILE A 195 -19.54 -0.58 7.41
N ALA A 196 -18.73 -0.79 8.46
CA ALA A 196 -19.21 -0.65 9.83
C ALA A 196 -19.52 0.81 10.23
N THR A 197 -18.90 1.81 9.59
CA THR A 197 -19.04 3.23 9.96
C THR A 197 -19.90 4.05 8.99
N HIS A 198 -19.96 3.67 7.72
CA HIS A 198 -20.65 4.38 6.63
C HIS A 198 -21.37 3.38 5.68
N PRO A 199 -22.35 2.60 6.18
CA PRO A 199 -22.97 1.50 5.42
C PRO A 199 -23.82 1.92 4.22
N TYR A 200 -24.03 3.23 4.00
CA TYR A 200 -24.91 3.78 2.96
C TYR A 200 -24.15 4.41 1.78
N GLU A 201 -22.80 4.40 1.81
CA GLU A 201 -21.96 5.00 0.76
C GLU A 201 -21.35 3.94 -0.20
N ASP A 202 -21.71 2.65 -0.04
CA ASP A 202 -21.18 1.52 -0.84
C ASP A 202 -22.01 1.26 -2.14
N ASP A 203 -22.97 2.13 -2.47
CA ASP A 203 -23.85 2.03 -3.65
C ASP A 203 -23.28 2.70 -4.92
N ALA A 204 -21.95 2.80 -5.07
CA ALA A 204 -21.28 3.38 -6.25
C ALA A 204 -20.41 2.38 -7.01
#